data_AF-A0A7C1CLG3-F1
#
_entry.id   AF-A0A7C1CLG3-F1
#
_cell.length_a   1.000
_cell.length_b   1.000
_cell.length_c   1.000
_cell.angle_alpha   90.00
_cell.angle_beta   90.00
_cell.angle_gamma   90.00
#
_symmetry.space_group_name_H-M   'P 1'
#
loop_
_entity.id
_entity.type
_entity.pdbx_description
1 polymer ?
#
loop_
_entity_poly.entity_id
_entity_poly.type
_entity_poly.pdbx_seq_one_letter_code
_entity_poly.pdbx_strand_id
1 'polypeptide(L)'
;RVDMTRIGAAGHSFGGFTCTWLINNEPRVQAIIPMAGVAEERTNFDCPVMLFLATEDDTLGADRMDLIRRYYDDSKGPRYSIEFKDAGHFSFTEMHQLKPDFGDGVGQGTRVTNGEPLDYVAMDVVYPLLNGYSTAFFGKYLKGQEDYAAYLAENHLPDAVLYQASP
;
A
#
# COMPACT_ATOMS: atom_id res chain seq x y z
N ARG A 1 -20.16 -18.08 -7.29
CA ARG A 1 -20.01 -17.33 -8.56
C ARG A 1 -19.40 -15.96 -8.22
N VAL A 2 -18.52 -15.43 -9.06
CA VAL A 2 -17.89 -14.11 -8.89
C VAL A 2 -18.72 -13.05 -9.61
N ASP A 3 -18.82 -11.84 -9.05
CA ASP A 3 -19.40 -10.69 -9.74
C ASP A 3 -18.35 -10.03 -10.63
N MET A 4 -18.54 -10.13 -11.93
CA MET A 4 -17.58 -9.64 -12.93
C MET A 4 -17.70 -8.14 -13.20
N THR A 5 -18.65 -7.44 -12.55
CA THR A 5 -18.84 -5.98 -12.69
C THR A 5 -18.09 -5.17 -11.63
N ARG A 6 -17.45 -5.87 -10.67
CA ARG A 6 -16.78 -5.28 -9.50
C ARG A 6 -15.43 -5.97 -9.29
N ILE A 7 -14.39 -5.46 -9.97
CA ILE A 7 -13.07 -6.09 -9.96
C ILE A 7 -12.03 -5.10 -9.45
N GLY A 8 -11.34 -5.48 -8.38
CA GLY A 8 -10.14 -4.81 -7.90
C GLY A 8 -8.94 -5.75 -7.92
N ALA A 9 -7.74 -5.17 -7.85
CA ALA A 9 -6.51 -5.94 -7.75
C ALA A 9 -5.62 -5.38 -6.63
N ALA A 10 -4.97 -6.27 -5.90
CA ALA A 10 -3.99 -5.92 -4.88
C ALA A 10 -2.78 -6.83 -5.03
N GLY A 11 -1.63 -6.38 -4.57
CA GLY A 11 -0.43 -7.20 -4.60
C GLY A 11 0.73 -6.55 -3.87
N HIS A 12 1.62 -7.41 -3.37
CA HIS A 12 2.84 -7.01 -2.67
C HIS A 12 4.05 -7.12 -3.59
N SER A 13 4.98 -6.17 -3.49
CA SER A 13 6.26 -6.19 -4.20
C SER A 13 6.07 -6.27 -5.72
N PHE A 14 6.55 -7.32 -6.37
CA PHE A 14 6.28 -7.59 -7.78
C PHE A 14 4.77 -7.72 -8.09
N GLY A 15 3.96 -8.13 -7.12
CA GLY A 15 2.50 -8.07 -7.18
C GLY A 15 1.95 -6.64 -7.20
N GLY A 16 2.57 -5.70 -6.48
CA GLY A 16 2.24 -4.27 -6.52
C GLY A 16 2.58 -3.65 -7.87
N PHE A 17 3.75 -3.98 -8.41
CA PHE A 17 4.10 -3.69 -9.81
C PHE A 17 3.02 -4.27 -10.75
N THR A 18 2.65 -5.54 -10.57
CA THR A 18 1.70 -6.21 -11.45
C THR A 18 0.33 -5.56 -11.43
N CYS A 19 -0.20 -5.15 -10.27
CA CYS A 19 -1.53 -4.51 -10.22
C CYS A 19 -1.53 -3.11 -10.84
N THR A 20 -0.45 -2.35 -10.72
CA THR A 20 -0.32 -1.04 -11.41
C THR A 20 -0.11 -1.19 -12.92
N TRP A 21 0.57 -2.25 -13.38
CA TRP A 21 0.62 -2.60 -14.79
C TRP A 21 -0.75 -3.05 -15.32
N LEU A 22 -1.51 -3.78 -14.51
CA LEU A 22 -2.82 -4.33 -14.85
C LEU A 22 -3.80 -3.24 -15.28
N ILE A 23 -3.85 -2.10 -14.60
CA ILE A 23 -4.81 -1.02 -14.90
C ILE A 23 -4.57 -0.33 -16.24
N ASN A 24 -3.39 -0.49 -16.84
CA ASN A 24 -3.11 -0.03 -18.20
C ASN A 24 -3.66 -1.00 -19.27
N ASN A 25 -3.85 -2.27 -18.91
CA ASN A 25 -4.06 -3.36 -19.87
C ASN A 25 -5.42 -4.07 -19.72
N GLU A 26 -6.06 -3.96 -18.56
CA GLU A 26 -7.31 -4.64 -18.24
C GLU A 26 -8.37 -3.62 -17.78
N PRO A 27 -9.25 -3.16 -18.69
CA PRO A 27 -10.22 -2.11 -18.38
C PRO A 27 -11.31 -2.54 -17.40
N ARG A 28 -11.44 -3.84 -17.09
CA ARG A 28 -12.41 -4.31 -16.08
C ARG A 28 -11.94 -4.04 -14.65
N VAL A 29 -10.67 -3.77 -14.41
CA VAL A 29 -10.15 -3.47 -13.06
C VAL A 29 -10.46 -2.01 -12.74
N GLN A 30 -11.22 -1.79 -11.67
CA GLN A 30 -11.80 -0.49 -11.32
C GLN A 30 -11.08 0.21 -10.16
N ALA A 31 -10.29 -0.51 -9.38
CA ALA A 31 -9.53 0.04 -8.26
C ALA A 31 -8.35 -0.87 -7.90
N ILE A 32 -7.24 -0.30 -7.43
CA ILE A 32 -6.05 -1.08 -7.08
C ILE A 32 -5.41 -0.73 -5.73
N ILE A 33 -4.78 -1.74 -5.13
CA ILE A 33 -4.01 -1.63 -3.88
C ILE A 33 -2.59 -2.20 -4.08
N PRO A 34 -1.68 -1.45 -4.69
CA PRO A 34 -0.26 -1.77 -4.68
C PRO A 34 0.37 -1.62 -3.29
N MET A 35 1.08 -2.65 -2.84
CA MET A 35 1.83 -2.67 -1.58
C MET A 35 3.31 -2.83 -1.89
N ALA A 36 4.14 -1.87 -1.48
CA ALA A 36 5.59 -1.89 -1.71
C ALA A 36 5.97 -2.20 -3.18
N GLY A 37 5.34 -1.54 -4.15
CA GLY A 37 5.72 -1.73 -5.55
C GLY A 37 4.77 -1.07 -6.54
N VAL A 38 5.31 -0.41 -7.56
CA VAL A 38 4.57 0.19 -8.67
C VAL A 38 5.34 0.03 -9.98
N ALA A 39 4.61 0.00 -11.10
CA ALA A 39 5.15 0.05 -12.45
C ALA A 39 5.52 1.49 -12.82
N GLU A 40 6.64 1.65 -13.52
CA GLU A 40 7.07 2.95 -14.06
C GLU A 40 6.18 3.41 -15.21
N GLU A 41 5.76 2.47 -16.06
CA GLU A 41 4.87 2.76 -17.18
C GLU A 41 3.43 2.91 -16.70
N ARG A 42 2.84 4.08 -16.94
CA ARG A 42 1.45 4.37 -16.60
C ARG A 42 0.74 5.10 -17.72
N THR A 43 -0.41 4.58 -18.12
CA THR A 43 -1.31 5.21 -19.09
C THR A 43 -2.67 5.55 -18.48
N ASN A 44 -3.07 4.83 -17.41
CA ASN A 44 -4.29 5.09 -16.67
C ASN A 44 -4.00 5.86 -15.37
N PHE A 45 -4.27 7.17 -15.37
CA PHE A 45 -4.06 8.05 -14.22
C PHE A 45 -5.32 8.26 -13.37
N ASP A 46 -6.48 7.85 -13.86
CA ASP A 46 -7.79 8.10 -13.25
C ASP A 46 -8.30 6.92 -12.40
N CYS A 47 -7.68 5.75 -12.53
CA CYS A 47 -8.02 4.58 -11.70
C CYS A 47 -7.82 4.91 -10.20
N PRO A 48 -8.84 4.68 -9.35
CA PRO A 48 -8.69 4.72 -7.90
C PRO A 48 -7.50 3.88 -7.43
N VAL A 49 -6.62 4.48 -6.63
CA VAL A 49 -5.41 3.82 -6.11
C VAL A 49 -5.27 4.01 -4.60
N MET A 50 -4.88 2.96 -3.89
CA MET A 50 -4.44 3.01 -2.51
C MET A 50 -3.06 2.38 -2.38
N LEU A 51 -2.05 3.20 -2.11
CA LEU A 51 -0.67 2.76 -1.98
C LEU A 51 -0.38 2.44 -0.51
N PHE A 52 0.22 1.26 -0.28
CA PHE A 52 0.88 0.95 0.98
C PHE A 52 2.38 1.02 0.81
N LEU A 53 3.03 1.85 1.62
CA LEU A 53 4.47 2.10 1.61
C LEU A 53 5.09 1.74 2.96
N ALA A 54 6.34 1.33 2.90
CA ALA A 54 7.19 1.07 4.05
C ALA A 54 8.41 2.00 3.94
N THR A 55 8.54 2.97 4.84
CA THR A 55 9.62 3.97 4.76
C THR A 55 11.01 3.33 4.81
N GLU A 56 11.13 2.21 5.52
CA GLU A 56 12.39 1.49 5.77
C GLU A 56 12.46 0.18 4.94
N ASP A 57 11.86 0.19 3.74
CA ASP A 57 11.94 -0.91 2.76
C ASP A 57 13.36 -1.01 2.18
N ASP A 58 14.13 -1.99 2.67
CA ASP A 58 15.52 -2.23 2.29
C ASP A 58 15.63 -2.97 0.95
N THR A 59 14.65 -3.82 0.64
CA THR A 59 14.60 -4.56 -0.63
C THR A 59 14.51 -3.63 -1.84
N LEU A 60 13.66 -2.61 -1.77
CA LEU A 60 13.46 -1.66 -2.86
C LEU A 60 14.36 -0.42 -2.75
N GLY A 61 14.66 0.01 -1.53
CA GLY A 61 15.49 1.18 -1.26
C GLY A 61 14.80 2.52 -1.58
N ALA A 62 15.51 3.61 -1.25
CA ALA A 62 14.97 4.97 -1.29
C ALA A 62 14.45 5.40 -2.68
N ASP A 63 15.20 5.11 -3.76
CA ASP A 63 14.83 5.51 -5.12
C ASP A 63 13.48 4.93 -5.56
N ARG A 64 13.20 3.68 -5.16
CA ARG A 64 11.95 3.01 -5.46
C ARG A 64 10.83 3.48 -4.54
N MET A 65 11.10 3.79 -3.27
CA MET A 65 10.12 4.45 -2.41
C MET A 65 9.70 5.81 -2.97
N ASP A 66 10.64 6.59 -3.49
CA ASP A 66 10.35 7.87 -4.14
C ASP A 66 9.56 7.70 -5.44
N LEU A 67 9.73 6.59 -6.15
CA LEU A 67 8.86 6.26 -7.28
C LEU A 67 7.42 5.99 -6.83
N ILE A 68 7.21 5.25 -5.73
CA ILE A 68 5.87 4.96 -5.21
C ILE A 68 5.19 6.26 -4.71
N ARG A 69 5.93 7.13 -4.02
CA ARG A 69 5.44 8.46 -3.61
C ARG A 69 5.05 9.32 -4.81
N ARG A 70 5.88 9.36 -5.86
CA ARG A 70 5.53 10.04 -7.12
C ARG A 70 4.31 9.43 -7.80
N TYR A 71 4.12 8.10 -7.71
CA TYR A 71 2.92 7.45 -8.24
C TYR A 71 1.64 8.00 -7.60
N TYR A 72 1.65 8.31 -6.31
CA TYR A 72 0.57 9.04 -5.64
C TYR A 72 0.41 10.42 -6.27
N ASP A 73 1.47 11.24 -6.32
CA ASP A 73 1.41 12.62 -6.81
C ASP A 73 0.91 12.73 -8.25
N ASP A 74 1.30 11.80 -9.11
CA ASP A 74 0.91 11.76 -10.53
C ASP A 74 -0.52 11.24 -10.75
N SER A 75 -1.13 10.60 -9.74
CA SER A 75 -2.49 10.07 -9.83
C SER A 75 -3.53 11.21 -9.89
N LYS A 76 -4.46 11.11 -10.83
CA LYS A 76 -5.51 12.12 -11.08
C LYS A 76 -6.86 11.71 -10.51
N GLY A 77 -7.13 10.42 -10.47
CA GLY A 77 -8.31 9.85 -9.82
C GLY A 77 -8.19 9.85 -8.29
N PRO A 78 -9.17 9.22 -7.62
CA PRO A 78 -9.14 9.01 -6.19
C PRO A 78 -7.85 8.31 -5.75
N ARG A 79 -7.16 8.87 -4.77
CA ARG A 79 -5.85 8.37 -4.37
C ARG A 79 -5.61 8.47 -2.88
N TYR A 80 -4.93 7.45 -2.35
CA TYR A 80 -4.58 7.32 -0.95
C TYR A 80 -3.15 6.82 -0.82
N SER A 81 -2.41 7.35 0.14
CA SER A 81 -1.07 6.92 0.52
C SER A 81 -1.06 6.60 2.01
N ILE A 82 -0.73 5.35 2.34
CA ILE A 82 -0.60 4.84 3.70
C ILE A 82 0.84 4.36 3.85
N GLU A 83 1.69 5.25 4.35
CA GLU A 83 3.11 4.99 4.53
C GLU A 83 3.42 4.74 6.00
N PHE A 84 3.92 3.55 6.32
CA PHE A 84 4.34 3.19 7.68
C PHE A 84 5.80 3.59 7.90
N LYS A 85 6.03 4.46 8.90
CA LYS A 85 7.34 5.05 9.22
C LYS A 85 8.39 4.02 9.59
N ASP A 86 7.97 2.99 10.32
CA ASP A 86 8.85 1.97 10.90
C ASP A 86 8.55 0.58 10.32
N ALA A 87 8.04 0.51 9.08
CA ALA A 87 7.84 -0.74 8.35
C ALA A 87 8.94 -0.94 7.30
N GLY A 88 9.17 -2.20 6.95
CA GLY A 88 10.04 -2.61 5.84
C GLY A 88 9.27 -3.43 4.81
N HIS A 89 9.98 -3.97 3.83
CA HIS A 89 9.39 -4.61 2.65
C HIS A 89 8.39 -5.71 3.01
N PHE A 90 8.72 -6.54 4.00
CA PHE A 90 7.96 -7.73 4.35
C PHE A 90 6.84 -7.47 5.37
N SER A 91 6.64 -6.22 5.81
CA SER A 91 5.58 -5.85 6.76
C SER A 91 4.16 -6.12 6.21
N PHE A 92 4.02 -6.27 4.90
CA PHE A 92 2.74 -6.57 4.23
C PHE A 92 2.54 -8.07 3.94
N THR A 93 3.34 -8.93 4.57
CA THR A 93 3.36 -10.38 4.31
C THR A 93 3.34 -11.18 5.61
N GLU A 94 3.07 -12.48 5.52
CA GLU A 94 3.12 -13.41 6.65
C GLU A 94 4.55 -13.89 6.99
N MET A 95 5.61 -13.24 6.49
CA MET A 95 6.99 -13.65 6.71
C MET A 95 7.34 -13.80 8.21
N HIS A 96 6.76 -12.97 9.07
CA HIS A 96 6.92 -13.06 10.53
C HIS A 96 6.54 -14.42 11.13
N GLN A 97 5.62 -15.17 10.50
CA GLN A 97 5.20 -16.50 10.96
C GLN A 97 6.24 -17.57 10.58
N LEU A 98 7.02 -17.32 9.53
CA LEU A 98 8.01 -18.25 9.00
C LEU A 98 9.38 -18.00 9.62
N LYS A 99 9.76 -16.72 9.75
CA LYS A 99 11.03 -16.28 10.33
C LYS A 99 10.81 -14.98 11.12
N PRO A 100 10.65 -15.05 12.45
CA PRO A 100 10.36 -13.88 13.30
C PRO A 100 11.48 -12.82 13.35
N ASP A 101 12.69 -13.18 12.93
CA ASP A 101 13.89 -12.33 12.87
C ASP A 101 14.36 -12.14 11.41
N PHE A 102 13.41 -12.10 10.47
CA PHE A 102 13.74 -12.00 9.04
C PHE A 102 14.49 -10.71 8.68
N GLY A 103 14.22 -9.61 9.38
CA GLY A 103 14.65 -8.26 9.00
C GLY A 103 13.67 -7.62 8.01
N ASP A 104 14.01 -6.44 7.49
CA ASP A 104 13.28 -5.73 6.43
C ASP A 104 11.74 -5.75 6.61
N GLY A 105 11.29 -5.28 7.78
CA GLY A 105 9.87 -5.22 8.14
C GLY A 105 9.40 -6.28 9.13
N VAL A 106 10.28 -7.19 9.56
CA VAL A 106 9.98 -8.23 10.54
C VAL A 106 11.07 -8.30 11.61
N GLY A 107 10.67 -8.12 12.87
CA GLY A 107 11.58 -8.18 14.01
C GLY A 107 12.46 -6.94 14.10
N GLN A 108 13.76 -7.13 14.30
CA GLN A 108 14.73 -6.03 14.41
C GLN A 108 15.50 -5.86 13.09
N GLY A 109 15.99 -4.65 12.84
CA GLY A 109 16.84 -4.33 11.71
C GLY A 109 17.56 -3.00 11.88
N THR A 110 17.89 -2.40 10.74
CA THR A 110 18.57 -1.11 10.66
C THR A 110 17.77 -0.21 9.75
N ARG A 111 17.56 1.05 10.16
CA ARG A 111 16.92 2.05 9.32
C ARG A 111 17.71 2.26 8.04
N VAL A 112 17.04 2.17 6.89
CA VAL A 112 17.59 2.53 5.59
C VAL A 112 17.78 4.05 5.51
N THR A 113 16.95 4.81 6.23
CA THR A 113 16.98 6.27 6.21
C THR A 113 18.21 6.90 6.90
N ASN A 114 18.71 6.29 7.98
CA ASN A 114 19.79 6.89 8.79
C ASN A 114 20.79 5.89 9.41
N GLY A 115 20.62 4.58 9.23
CA GLY A 115 21.52 3.55 9.75
C GLY A 115 21.37 3.22 11.23
N GLU A 116 20.41 3.80 11.95
CA GLU A 116 20.16 3.50 13.35
C GLU A 116 19.46 2.14 13.53
N PRO A 117 19.63 1.46 14.68
CA PRO A 117 18.84 0.27 15.00
C PRO A 117 17.34 0.56 14.97
N LEU A 118 16.57 -0.38 14.44
CA LEU A 118 15.12 -0.29 14.29
C LEU A 118 14.46 -1.56 14.84
N ASP A 119 13.44 -1.39 15.67
CA ASP A 119 12.42 -2.41 15.87
C ASP A 119 11.27 -2.10 14.91
N TYR A 120 11.04 -2.98 13.93
CA TYR A 120 9.98 -2.75 12.96
C TYR A 120 8.60 -2.81 13.63
N VAL A 121 7.65 -2.03 13.10
CA VAL A 121 6.26 -2.03 13.56
C VAL A 121 5.68 -3.44 13.50
N ALA A 122 5.03 -3.84 14.59
CA ALA A 122 4.49 -5.19 14.73
C ALA A 122 3.27 -5.44 13.83
N MET A 123 3.08 -6.71 13.44
CA MET A 123 2.02 -7.10 12.49
C MET A 123 0.61 -6.94 13.07
N ASP A 124 0.46 -6.97 14.39
CA ASP A 124 -0.78 -6.67 15.10
C ASP A 124 -1.19 -5.19 14.99
N VAL A 125 -0.25 -4.31 14.61
CA VAL A 125 -0.52 -2.91 14.25
C VAL A 125 -0.73 -2.76 12.73
N VAL A 126 0.15 -3.36 11.91
CA VAL A 126 0.09 -3.22 10.45
C VAL A 126 -1.18 -3.82 9.87
N TYR A 127 -1.54 -5.04 10.25
CA TYR A 127 -2.64 -5.77 9.61
C TYR A 127 -4.02 -5.17 9.84
N PRO A 128 -4.40 -4.72 11.05
CA PRO A 128 -5.68 -4.05 11.23
C PRO A 128 -5.82 -2.80 10.36
N LEU A 129 -4.75 -2.00 10.24
CA LEU A 129 -4.74 -0.81 9.40
C LEU A 129 -4.80 -1.17 7.91
N LEU A 130 -3.95 -2.09 7.45
CA LEU A 130 -3.93 -2.57 6.07
C LEU A 130 -5.30 -3.12 5.66
N ASN A 131 -5.88 -4.00 6.47
CA ASN A 131 -7.17 -4.60 6.19
C ASN A 131 -8.32 -3.59 6.29
N GLY A 132 -8.29 -2.69 7.27
CA GLY A 132 -9.30 -1.64 7.45
C GLY A 132 -9.35 -0.69 6.27
N TYR A 133 -8.20 -0.10 5.90
CA TYR A 133 -8.09 0.79 4.75
C TYR A 133 -8.46 0.08 3.44
N SER A 134 -7.95 -1.15 3.21
CA SER A 134 -8.25 -1.91 2.00
C SER A 134 -9.74 -2.25 1.87
N THR A 135 -10.37 -2.63 2.98
CA THR A 135 -11.80 -2.94 3.03
C THR A 135 -12.64 -1.70 2.75
N ALA A 136 -12.29 -0.57 3.37
CA ALA A 136 -12.99 0.68 3.17
C ALA A 136 -12.84 1.17 1.71
N PHE A 137 -11.64 1.07 1.15
CA PHE A 137 -11.32 1.47 -0.22
C PHE A 137 -12.10 0.68 -1.26
N PHE A 138 -12.01 -0.66 -1.25
CA PHE A 138 -12.79 -1.48 -2.16
C PHE A 138 -14.29 -1.39 -1.87
N GLY A 139 -14.69 -1.21 -0.61
CA GLY A 139 -16.07 -0.94 -0.23
C GLY A 139 -16.63 0.30 -0.93
N LYS A 140 -15.88 1.40 -0.92
CA LYS A 140 -16.27 2.64 -1.61
C LYS A 140 -16.24 2.46 -3.13
N TYR A 141 -15.08 2.12 -3.70
CA TYR A 141 -14.87 2.23 -5.16
C TYR A 141 -15.37 1.04 -5.97
N LEU A 142 -15.56 -0.14 -5.37
CA LEU A 142 -16.16 -1.29 -6.07
C LEU A 142 -17.62 -1.52 -5.69
N LYS A 143 -18.03 -1.16 -4.46
CA LYS A 143 -19.38 -1.47 -3.96
C LYS A 143 -20.26 -0.24 -3.75
N GLY A 144 -19.77 0.98 -3.96
CA GLY A 144 -20.53 2.22 -3.80
C GLY A 144 -20.97 2.48 -2.35
N GLN A 145 -20.22 1.94 -1.37
CA GLN A 145 -20.55 2.10 0.05
C GLN A 145 -19.97 3.43 0.56
N GLU A 146 -20.74 4.50 0.40
CA GLU A 146 -20.28 5.87 0.72
C GLU A 146 -19.92 6.09 2.19
N ASP A 147 -20.46 5.30 3.12
CA ASP A 147 -20.16 5.40 4.55
C ASP A 147 -18.66 5.17 4.86
N TYR A 148 -17.93 4.47 3.98
CA TYR A 148 -16.48 4.31 4.12
C TYR A 148 -15.68 5.58 3.84
N ALA A 149 -16.29 6.63 3.26
CA ALA A 149 -15.61 7.90 3.03
C ALA A 149 -15.09 8.52 4.34
N ALA A 150 -15.84 8.38 5.44
CA ALA A 150 -15.41 8.88 6.75
C ALA A 150 -14.15 8.15 7.23
N TYR A 151 -14.13 6.81 7.11
CA TYR A 151 -12.95 6.02 7.47
C TYR A 151 -11.73 6.36 6.60
N LEU A 152 -11.94 6.57 5.30
CA LEU A 152 -10.91 6.97 4.34
C LEU A 152 -10.50 8.44 4.45
N ALA A 153 -11.14 9.26 5.28
CA ALA A 153 -10.71 10.65 5.50
C ALA A 153 -9.69 10.77 6.64
N GLU A 154 -9.48 9.71 7.42
CA GLU A 154 -8.76 9.76 8.69
C GLU A 154 -7.46 8.95 8.67
N ASN A 155 -6.45 9.50 9.35
CA ASN A 155 -5.25 8.75 9.72
C ASN A 155 -5.51 8.04 11.05
N HIS A 156 -5.73 6.72 11.00
CA HIS A 156 -6.10 5.92 12.17
C HIS A 156 -4.93 5.63 13.11
N LEU A 157 -3.69 5.99 12.73
CA LEU A 157 -2.52 5.88 13.60
C LEU A 157 -1.45 6.93 13.26
N PRO A 158 -1.66 8.23 13.60
CA PRO A 158 -0.79 9.33 13.16
C PRO A 158 0.67 9.23 13.61
N ASP A 159 0.91 8.55 14.74
CA ASP A 159 2.25 8.36 15.27
C ASP A 159 3.08 7.39 14.42
N ALA A 160 2.45 6.40 13.76
CA ALA A 160 3.14 5.38 12.97
C ALA A 160 2.95 5.55 11.45
N VAL A 161 1.92 6.27 11.02
CA VAL A 161 1.52 6.37 9.60
C VAL A 161 1.62 7.81 9.11
N LEU A 162 2.31 8.00 7.99
CA LEU A 162 2.19 9.17 7.13
C LEU A 162 1.02 8.92 6.18
N TYR A 163 0.03 9.82 6.23
CA TYR A 163 -1.24 9.63 5.53
C TYR A 163 -1.49 10.76 4.55
N GLN A 164 -1.88 10.40 3.33
CA GLN A 164 -2.35 11.36 2.33
C GLN A 164 -3.60 10.81 1.64
N ALA A 165 -4.58 11.67 1.39
CA ALA A 165 -5.80 11.33 0.68
C ALA A 165 -6.26 12.46 -0.23
N SER A 166 -6.72 12.10 -1.43
CA SER A 166 -7.45 12.95 -2.35
C SER A 166 -8.57 12.11 -2.96
N PRO A 167 -9.75 12.05 -2.31
CA PRO A 167 -10.83 11.11 -2.64
C PRO A 167 -11.54 11.37 -3.97
#